data_AF-A0AAN8FD67-F1
#
_entry.id   AF-A0AAN8FD67-F1
#
_cell.length_a   1.000
_cell.length_b   1.000
_cell.length_c   1.000
_cell.angle_alpha   90.00
_cell.angle_beta   90.00
_cell.angle_gamma   90.00
#
_symmetry.space_group_name_H-M   'P 1'
#
loop_
_entity.id
_entity.type
_entity.pdbx_description
1 polymer ?
#
loop_
_entity_poly.entity_id
_entity_poly.type
_entity_poly.pdbx_seq_one_letter_code
_entity_poly.pdbx_strand_id
1 'polypeptide(L)'
;MEKAVEEVQAVIAKQQQRRDEAEHPAPIPCHLIQTPKLELPKFAGDMTLFPEFWEIFSAAIDNHPYMTDATKLIYLKGALQGDAKDIVASVQVGDDNYSKAVELLKNTYNRPELLRNRLVEQLEALPPANESPLVQRTTLCKVKAIWVQLINLNEQPGSTMTMKTIMSKFPQKTREKVGELRRRNDNWNTEDLLSALDRVIDQFELMEDTDPTSINAHRSYLDQCVREGTKS
;
A
#
# COMPACT_ATOMS: atom_id res chain seq x y z
N MET A 1 -32.41 71.64 -19.97
CA MET A 1 -32.70 70.21 -19.73
C MET A 1 -31.52 69.32 -20.11
N GLU A 2 -30.80 69.62 -21.18
CA GLU A 2 -29.66 68.81 -21.69
C GLU A 2 -28.48 68.68 -20.70
N LYS A 3 -28.13 69.77 -20.00
CA LYS A 3 -27.06 69.79 -19.00
C LYS A 3 -27.29 68.86 -17.79
N ALA A 4 -28.55 68.62 -17.42
CA ALA A 4 -28.91 67.76 -16.30
C ALA A 4 -28.83 66.26 -16.67
N VAL A 5 -29.01 65.93 -17.96
CA VAL A 5 -28.88 64.55 -18.45
C VAL A 5 -27.41 64.12 -18.48
N GLU A 6 -26.52 65.04 -18.88
CA GLU A 6 -25.08 64.79 -18.95
C GLU A 6 -24.45 64.61 -17.56
N GLU A 7 -24.88 65.38 -16.56
CA GLU A 7 -24.44 65.21 -15.16
C GLU A 7 -24.88 63.85 -14.57
N VAL A 8 -26.09 63.39 -14.88
CA VAL A 8 -26.59 62.08 -14.42
C VAL A 8 -25.81 60.94 -15.09
N GLN A 9 -25.49 61.05 -16.38
CA GLN A 9 -24.68 60.06 -17.09
C GLN A 9 -23.23 60.01 -16.54
N ALA A 10 -22.64 61.16 -16.21
CA ALA A 10 -21.31 61.22 -15.62
C ALA A 10 -21.25 60.61 -14.20
N VAL A 11 -22.31 60.75 -13.41
CA VAL A 11 -22.40 60.14 -12.07
C VAL A 11 -22.56 58.62 -12.16
N ILE A 12 -23.35 58.11 -13.10
CA ILE A 12 -23.54 56.67 -13.32
C ILE A 12 -22.22 56.01 -13.77
N ALA A 13 -21.50 56.64 -14.71
CA ALA A 13 -20.20 56.14 -15.18
C ALA A 13 -19.16 56.09 -14.03
N LYS A 14 -19.11 57.13 -13.18
CA LYS A 14 -18.22 57.17 -11.99
C LYS A 14 -18.60 56.20 -10.88
N GLN A 15 -19.84 55.70 -10.85
CA GLN A 15 -20.25 54.66 -9.89
C GLN A 15 -19.99 53.24 -10.42
N GLN A 16 -20.08 53.03 -11.74
CA GLN A 16 -19.71 51.76 -12.37
C GLN A 16 -18.20 51.52 -12.28
N GLN A 17 -17.39 52.55 -12.59
CA GLN A 17 -15.93 52.44 -12.53
C GLN A 17 -15.38 52.17 -11.10
N ARG A 18 -16.09 52.62 -10.06
CA ARG A 18 -15.76 52.30 -8.65
C ARG A 18 -16.24 50.92 -8.18
N ARG A 19 -17.16 50.29 -8.90
CA ARG A 19 -17.61 48.92 -8.61
C ARG A 19 -16.67 47.88 -9.21
N ASP A 20 -16.10 48.15 -10.38
CA ASP A 20 -15.21 47.20 -11.05
C ASP A 20 -13.82 47.07 -10.38
N GLU A 21 -13.37 48.10 -9.64
CA GLU A 21 -12.12 48.03 -8.85
C GLU A 21 -12.26 47.28 -7.52
N ALA A 22 -13.48 47.01 -7.04
CA ALA A 22 -13.73 46.36 -5.75
C ALA A 22 -13.84 44.83 -5.82
N GLU A 23 -13.74 44.23 -7.00
CA GLU A 23 -13.97 42.78 -7.22
C GLU A 23 -12.70 42.00 -7.61
N HIS A 24 -11.51 42.56 -7.39
CA HIS A 24 -10.26 41.78 -7.43
C HIS A 24 -9.89 41.33 -6.01
N PRO A 25 -10.11 40.05 -5.63
CA PRO A 25 -9.59 39.56 -4.37
C PRO A 25 -8.06 39.67 -4.41
N ALA A 26 -7.48 40.34 -3.41
CA ALA A 26 -6.04 40.41 -3.24
C ALA A 26 -5.43 39.01 -3.36
N PRO A 27 -4.25 38.84 -3.99
CA PRO A 27 -3.62 37.53 -4.10
C PRO A 27 -3.39 37.02 -2.68
N ILE A 28 -4.11 35.96 -2.33
CA ILE A 28 -3.94 35.24 -1.07
C ILE A 28 -2.44 34.89 -1.01
N PRO A 29 -1.71 35.27 0.05
CA PRO A 29 -0.35 34.78 0.23
C PRO A 29 -0.42 33.27 0.37
N CYS A 30 -0.20 32.55 -0.74
CA CYS A 30 0.08 31.13 -0.74
C CYS A 30 1.33 30.96 0.10
N HIS A 31 1.13 30.68 1.39
CA HIS A 31 2.16 30.11 2.22
C HIS A 31 2.50 28.82 1.52
N LEU A 32 3.61 28.86 0.77
CA LEU A 32 4.29 27.70 0.25
C LEU A 32 4.68 26.87 1.47
N ILE A 33 3.74 26.06 1.95
CA ILE A 33 4.05 24.82 2.62
C ILE A 33 4.91 24.11 1.58
N GLN A 34 6.23 24.21 1.74
CA GLN A 34 7.16 23.40 0.97
C GLN A 34 6.92 21.98 1.46
N THR A 35 5.94 21.34 0.85
CA THR A 35 5.82 19.91 0.86
C THR A 35 7.15 19.37 0.33
N PRO A 36 7.75 18.36 0.98
CA PRO A 36 8.93 17.71 0.41
C PRO A 36 8.58 17.38 -1.05
N LYS A 37 9.42 17.83 -1.99
CA LYS A 37 9.21 17.53 -3.41
C LYS A 37 9.07 16.01 -3.50
N LEU A 38 7.86 15.54 -3.80
CA LEU A 38 7.61 14.12 -3.95
C LEU A 38 8.47 13.64 -5.11
N GLU A 39 9.56 12.94 -4.80
CA GLU A 39 10.39 12.33 -5.83
C GLU A 39 9.67 11.09 -6.33
N LEU A 40 9.35 11.07 -7.63
CA LEU A 40 8.72 9.91 -8.23
C LEU A 40 9.68 8.72 -8.19
N PRO A 41 9.20 7.53 -7.80
CA PRO A 41 10.01 6.32 -7.81
C PRO A 41 10.55 6.05 -9.22
N LYS A 42 11.79 5.56 -9.28
CA LYS A 42 12.40 5.16 -10.55
C LYS A 42 12.03 3.73 -10.88
N PHE A 43 11.67 3.47 -12.12
CA PHE A 43 11.26 2.15 -12.58
C PHE A 43 12.12 1.66 -13.74
N ALA A 44 12.84 0.55 -13.50
CA ALA A 44 13.78 -0.02 -14.46
C ALA A 44 13.23 -1.21 -15.28
N GLY A 45 11.99 -1.67 -15.00
CA GLY A 45 11.38 -2.80 -15.70
C GLY A 45 11.16 -4.07 -14.87
N ASP A 46 11.32 -4.02 -13.54
CA ASP A 46 10.97 -5.16 -12.70
C ASP A 46 9.44 -5.34 -12.61
N MET A 47 8.92 -6.40 -13.24
CA MET A 47 7.49 -6.72 -13.25
C MET A 47 6.88 -6.81 -11.84
N THR A 48 7.65 -7.19 -10.82
CA THR A 48 7.16 -7.30 -9.44
C THR A 48 6.93 -5.93 -8.79
N LEU A 49 7.71 -4.92 -9.19
CA LEU A 49 7.64 -3.56 -8.67
C LEU A 49 6.70 -2.67 -9.48
N PHE A 50 6.24 -3.14 -10.65
CA PHE A 50 5.37 -2.34 -11.52
C PHE A 50 4.05 -1.92 -10.86
N PRO A 51 3.32 -2.78 -10.10
CA PRO A 51 2.07 -2.38 -9.45
C PRO A 51 2.28 -1.22 -8.48
N GLU A 52 3.28 -1.31 -7.60
CA GLU A 52 3.64 -0.27 -6.63
C GLU A 52 4.08 1.02 -7.34
N PHE A 53 4.95 0.91 -8.34
CA PHE A 53 5.37 2.04 -9.16
C PHE A 53 4.16 2.75 -9.79
N TRP A 54 3.25 1.99 -10.41
CA TRP A 54 2.10 2.55 -11.10
C TRP A 54 1.10 3.19 -10.13
N GLU A 55 0.90 2.60 -8.95
CA GLU A 55 0.05 3.18 -7.91
C GLU A 55 0.57 4.57 -7.47
N ILE A 56 1.87 4.65 -7.16
CA ILE A 56 2.52 5.91 -6.77
C ILE A 56 2.49 6.92 -7.92
N PHE A 57 2.86 6.50 -9.13
CA PHE A 57 2.88 7.37 -10.31
C PHE A 57 1.48 7.88 -10.65
N SER A 58 0.47 7.01 -10.55
CA SER A 58 -0.90 7.39 -10.90
C SER A 58 -1.51 8.36 -9.89
N ALA A 59 -1.30 8.14 -8.60
CA ALA A 59 -1.72 9.06 -7.55
C ALA A 59 -1.06 10.45 -7.69
N ALA A 60 0.22 10.50 -8.08
CA ALA A 60 0.96 11.74 -8.17
C ALA A 60 0.74 12.50 -9.50
N ILE A 61 0.61 11.79 -10.62
CA ILE A 61 0.71 12.37 -11.98
C ILE A 61 -0.49 11.98 -12.86
N ASP A 62 -0.78 10.68 -13.02
CA ASP A 62 -1.83 10.21 -13.95
C ASP A 62 -3.21 10.80 -13.62
N ASN A 63 -3.57 10.79 -12.34
CA ASN A 63 -4.84 11.27 -11.81
C ASN A 63 -4.86 12.79 -11.59
N HIS A 64 -3.77 13.50 -11.88
CA HIS A 64 -3.71 14.94 -11.65
C HIS A 64 -4.55 15.68 -12.71
N PRO A 65 -5.66 16.35 -12.32
CA PRO A 65 -6.67 16.83 -13.28
C PRO A 65 -6.21 18.03 -14.12
N TYR A 66 -5.22 18.78 -13.64
CA TYR A 66 -4.73 19.99 -14.33
C TYR A 66 -3.44 19.77 -15.13
N MET A 67 -2.94 18.53 -15.25
CA MET A 67 -1.77 18.23 -16.08
C MET A 67 -2.20 17.78 -17.47
N THR A 68 -1.56 18.34 -18.51
CA THR A 68 -1.73 17.86 -19.88
C THR A 68 -1.09 16.50 -20.07
N ASP A 69 -1.58 15.73 -21.03
CA ASP A 69 -1.05 14.40 -21.34
C ASP A 69 0.42 14.46 -21.81
N ALA A 70 0.80 15.49 -22.57
CA ALA A 70 2.20 15.75 -22.91
C ALA A 70 3.08 15.97 -21.65
N THR A 71 2.56 16.69 -20.64
CA THR A 71 3.27 16.92 -19.38
C THR A 71 3.40 15.62 -18.59
N LYS A 72 2.32 14.83 -18.48
CA LYS A 72 2.35 13.51 -17.84
C LYS A 72 3.34 12.57 -18.52
N LEU A 73 3.43 12.61 -19.86
CA LEU A 73 4.38 11.81 -20.63
C LEU A 73 5.84 12.20 -20.36
N ILE A 74 6.13 13.50 -20.16
CA ILE A 74 7.46 13.96 -19.75
C ILE A 74 7.82 13.38 -18.37
N TYR A 75 6.92 13.47 -17.40
CA TYR A 75 7.14 12.88 -16.07
C TYR A 75 7.31 11.36 -16.14
N LEU A 76 6.48 10.67 -16.94
CA LEU A 76 6.58 9.23 -17.15
C LEU A 76 7.96 8.87 -17.69
N LYS A 77 8.39 9.47 -18.82
CA LYS A 77 9.72 9.21 -19.40
C LYS A 77 10.87 9.55 -18.44
N GLY A 78 10.69 10.52 -17.54
CA GLY A 78 11.66 10.88 -16.50
C GLY A 78 11.72 9.91 -15.31
N ALA A 79 10.62 9.20 -15.02
CA ALA A 79 10.55 8.19 -13.97
C ALA A 79 11.08 6.81 -14.43
N LEU A 80 11.15 6.56 -15.73
CA LEU A 80 11.62 5.30 -16.29
C LEU A 80 13.14 5.24 -16.46
N GLN A 81 13.68 4.04 -16.31
CA GLN A 81 15.10 3.69 -16.50
C GLN A 81 15.21 2.35 -17.24
N GLY A 82 16.42 2.02 -17.71
CA GLY A 82 16.71 0.74 -18.36
C GLY A 82 15.70 0.35 -19.44
N ASP A 83 15.34 -0.93 -19.46
CA ASP A 83 14.42 -1.53 -20.44
C ASP A 83 13.06 -0.83 -20.47
N ALA A 84 12.56 -0.39 -19.32
CA ALA A 84 11.27 0.30 -19.25
C ALA A 84 11.29 1.66 -19.97
N LYS A 85 12.44 2.35 -19.94
CA LYS A 85 12.63 3.60 -20.69
C LYS A 85 12.73 3.33 -22.19
N ASP A 86 13.39 2.24 -22.58
CA ASP A 86 13.60 1.87 -23.97
C ASP A 86 12.27 1.55 -24.69
N ILE A 87 11.33 0.92 -24.00
CA ILE A 87 9.98 0.61 -24.54
C ILE A 87 9.24 1.88 -25.02
N VAL A 88 9.40 2.99 -24.30
CA VAL A 88 8.73 4.26 -24.63
C VAL A 88 9.66 5.27 -25.29
N ALA A 89 10.88 4.87 -25.67
CA ALA A 89 11.89 5.78 -26.20
C ALA A 89 11.43 6.47 -27.50
N SER A 90 10.87 5.69 -28.42
CA SER A 90 10.37 6.15 -29.73
C SER A 90 9.07 6.96 -29.66
N VAL A 91 8.35 6.92 -28.54
CA VAL A 91 7.11 7.68 -28.35
C VAL A 91 7.44 9.16 -28.19
N GLN A 92 6.99 9.97 -29.15
CA GLN A 92 7.18 11.42 -29.09
C GLN A 92 6.27 12.08 -28.07
N VAL A 93 6.77 13.13 -27.41
CA VAL A 93 5.99 13.91 -26.46
C VAL A 93 4.87 14.63 -27.20
N GLY A 94 3.63 14.37 -26.79
CA GLY A 94 2.42 14.96 -27.32
C GLY A 94 1.20 14.41 -26.60
N ASP A 95 0.09 15.14 -26.59
CA ASP A 95 -1.10 14.77 -25.82
C ASP A 95 -1.67 13.42 -26.29
N ASP A 96 -1.68 13.16 -27.61
CA ASP A 96 -2.20 11.91 -28.20
C ASP A 96 -1.35 10.65 -27.92
N ASN A 97 -0.18 10.81 -27.29
CA ASN A 97 0.81 9.74 -27.14
C ASN A 97 0.98 9.26 -25.70
N TYR A 98 0.45 9.98 -24.71
CA TYR A 98 0.54 9.55 -23.31
C TYR A 98 -0.14 8.20 -23.07
N SER A 99 -1.40 8.09 -23.51
CA SER A 99 -2.19 6.86 -23.39
C SER A 99 -1.50 5.66 -24.02
N LYS A 100 -0.88 5.83 -25.20
CA LYS A 100 -0.11 4.78 -25.90
C LYS A 100 1.14 4.36 -25.11
N ALA A 101 1.86 5.31 -24.52
CA ALA A 101 3.04 4.99 -23.69
C ALA A 101 2.64 4.20 -22.44
N VAL A 102 1.54 4.61 -21.78
CA VAL A 102 0.98 3.91 -20.62
C VAL A 102 0.53 2.51 -20.99
N GLU A 103 -0.15 2.36 -22.13
CA GLU A 103 -0.59 1.05 -22.63
C GLU A 103 0.59 0.12 -22.90
N LEU A 104 1.65 0.60 -23.57
CA LEU A 104 2.86 -0.19 -23.81
C LEU A 104 3.49 -0.70 -22.50
N LEU A 105 3.59 0.17 -21.48
CA LEU A 105 4.12 -0.21 -20.17
C LEU A 105 3.22 -1.21 -19.46
N LYS A 106 1.90 -0.98 -19.42
CA LYS A 106 0.95 -1.90 -18.79
C LYS A 106 0.93 -3.25 -19.48
N ASN A 107 0.90 -3.30 -20.82
CA ASN A 107 0.92 -4.55 -21.58
C ASN A 107 2.22 -5.35 -21.34
N THR A 108 3.33 -4.65 -21.11
CA THR A 108 4.61 -5.29 -20.85
C THR A 108 4.72 -5.78 -19.40
N TYR A 109 4.45 -4.91 -18.43
CA TYR A 109 4.82 -5.11 -17.02
C TYR A 109 3.64 -5.38 -16.09
N ASN A 110 2.40 -5.05 -16.45
CA ASN A 110 1.23 -5.34 -15.63
C ASN A 110 0.78 -6.79 -15.81
N ARG A 111 1.43 -7.70 -15.09
CA ARG A 111 1.19 -9.15 -15.14
C ARG A 111 0.64 -9.67 -13.79
N PRO A 112 -0.59 -9.29 -13.39
CA PRO A 112 -1.15 -9.64 -12.08
C PRO A 112 -1.21 -11.15 -11.85
N GLU A 113 -1.48 -11.95 -12.90
CA GLU A 113 -1.50 -13.41 -12.80
C GLU A 113 -0.13 -14.01 -12.48
N LEU A 114 0.96 -13.46 -13.03
CA LEU A 114 2.30 -13.95 -12.71
C LEU A 114 2.68 -13.61 -11.27
N LEU A 115 2.32 -12.40 -10.81
CA LEU A 115 2.56 -12.00 -9.42
C LEU A 115 1.73 -12.85 -8.44
N ARG A 116 0.46 -13.12 -8.77
CA ARG A 116 -0.41 -14.02 -8.02
C ARG A 116 0.23 -15.41 -7.88
N ASN A 117 0.66 -16.01 -8.99
CA ASN A 117 1.30 -17.33 -8.98
C ASN A 117 2.55 -17.35 -8.10
N ARG A 118 3.40 -16.33 -8.19
CA ARG A 118 4.59 -16.21 -7.31
C ARG A 118 4.22 -16.08 -5.84
N LEU A 119 3.18 -15.33 -5.50
CA LEU A 119 2.70 -15.19 -4.13
C LEU A 119 2.12 -16.51 -3.59
N VAL A 120 1.40 -17.26 -4.42
CA VAL A 120 0.93 -18.61 -4.08
C VAL A 120 2.11 -19.56 -3.88
N GLU A 121 3.10 -19.57 -4.78
CA GLU A 121 4.32 -20.35 -4.63
C GLU A 121 5.10 -19.97 -3.36
N GLN A 122 5.18 -18.68 -3.02
CA GLN A 122 5.79 -18.20 -1.78
C GLN A 122 5.03 -18.71 -0.56
N LEU A 123 3.69 -18.64 -0.57
CA LEU A 123 2.85 -19.18 0.50
C LEU A 123 3.07 -20.69 0.66
N GLU A 124 3.12 -21.43 -0.44
CA GLU A 124 3.39 -22.87 -0.45
C GLU A 124 4.81 -23.21 0.02
N ALA A 125 5.80 -22.38 -0.29
CA ALA A 125 7.20 -22.57 0.10
C ALA A 125 7.50 -22.16 1.54
N LEU A 126 6.60 -21.45 2.24
CA LEU A 126 6.82 -21.11 3.65
C LEU A 126 7.04 -22.37 4.50
N PRO A 127 8.09 -22.43 5.33
CA PRO A 127 8.30 -23.55 6.24
C PRO A 127 7.17 -23.59 7.29
N PRO A 128 6.66 -24.78 7.66
CA PRO A 128 5.73 -24.90 8.77
C PRO A 128 6.36 -24.40 10.08
N ALA A 129 5.59 -23.66 10.88
CA ALA A 129 5.99 -23.28 12.22
C ALA A 129 6.12 -24.53 13.12
N ASN A 130 7.00 -24.45 14.12
CA ASN A 130 7.05 -25.41 15.21
C ASN A 130 6.07 -25.01 16.32
N GLU A 131 6.06 -25.75 17.43
CA GLU A 131 5.13 -25.52 18.56
C GLU A 131 5.36 -24.18 19.29
N SER A 132 6.50 -23.49 19.07
CA SER A 132 6.77 -22.20 19.72
C SER A 132 5.77 -21.13 19.27
N PRO A 133 5.03 -20.48 20.19
CA PRO A 133 4.08 -19.42 19.88
C PRO A 133 4.72 -18.25 19.14
N LEU A 134 5.94 -17.85 19.50
CA LEU A 134 6.69 -16.79 18.82
C LEU A 134 6.97 -17.13 17.34
N VAL A 135 7.34 -18.38 17.05
CA VAL A 135 7.58 -18.84 15.67
C VAL A 135 6.25 -18.87 14.90
N GLN A 136 5.18 -19.36 15.53
CA GLN A 136 3.84 -19.35 14.93
C GLN A 136 3.36 -17.93 14.62
N ARG A 137 3.59 -16.97 15.52
CA ARG A 137 3.28 -15.54 15.31
C ARG A 137 4.02 -15.00 14.09
N THR A 138 5.32 -15.26 14.01
CA THR A 138 6.14 -14.82 12.88
C THR A 138 5.64 -15.42 11.56
N THR A 139 5.28 -16.70 11.56
CA THR A 139 4.70 -17.37 10.40
C THR A 139 3.34 -16.77 10.02
N LEU A 140 2.46 -16.50 11.00
CA LEU A 140 1.16 -15.86 10.76
C LEU A 140 1.33 -14.45 10.17
N CYS A 141 2.28 -13.65 10.64
CA CYS A 141 2.58 -12.34 10.07
C CYS A 141 2.99 -12.43 8.60
N LYS A 142 3.86 -13.40 8.24
CA LYS A 142 4.25 -13.65 6.84
C LYS A 142 3.07 -14.07 5.98
N VAL A 143 2.23 -14.99 6.48
CA VAL A 143 1.01 -15.43 5.77
C VAL A 143 0.06 -14.25 5.56
N LYS A 144 -0.21 -13.44 6.59
CA LYS A 144 -1.05 -12.23 6.50
C LYS A 144 -0.51 -11.25 5.45
N ALA A 145 0.82 -11.03 5.41
CA ALA A 145 1.44 -10.15 4.43
C ALA A 145 1.28 -10.64 2.98
N ILE A 146 1.41 -11.96 2.74
CA ILE A 146 1.15 -12.54 1.42
C ILE A 146 -0.34 -12.45 1.07
N TRP A 147 -1.22 -12.72 2.04
CA TRP A 147 -2.66 -12.70 1.85
C TRP A 147 -3.20 -11.32 1.43
N VAL A 148 -2.70 -10.25 2.06
CA VAL A 148 -3.03 -8.86 1.66
C VAL A 148 -2.69 -8.61 0.20
N GLN A 149 -1.51 -9.05 -0.26
CA GLN A 149 -1.10 -8.88 -1.66
C GLN A 149 -1.98 -9.70 -2.62
N LEU A 150 -2.37 -10.91 -2.23
CA LEU A 150 -3.28 -11.75 -3.02
C LEU A 150 -4.67 -11.10 -3.16
N ILE A 151 -5.23 -10.54 -2.09
CA ILE A 151 -6.51 -9.80 -2.15
C ILE A 151 -6.42 -8.62 -3.13
N ASN A 152 -5.31 -7.85 -3.10
CA ASN A 152 -5.10 -6.73 -4.02
C ASN A 152 -5.06 -7.17 -5.49
N LEU A 153 -4.77 -8.44 -5.75
CA LEU A 153 -4.82 -9.05 -7.09
C LEU A 153 -6.17 -9.74 -7.37
N ASN A 154 -7.22 -9.48 -6.59
CA ASN A 154 -8.55 -10.08 -6.70
C ASN A 154 -8.59 -11.60 -6.42
N GLU A 155 -7.71 -12.11 -5.54
CA GLU A 155 -7.79 -13.50 -5.07
C GLU A 155 -9.09 -13.77 -4.31
N GLN A 156 -9.62 -14.99 -4.43
CA GLN A 156 -10.90 -15.35 -3.81
C GLN A 156 -10.72 -15.72 -2.33
N PRO A 157 -11.34 -14.99 -1.38
CA PRO A 157 -11.19 -15.25 0.05
C PRO A 157 -11.70 -16.64 0.48
N GLY A 158 -12.64 -17.21 -0.27
CA GLY A 158 -13.20 -18.55 -0.02
C GLY A 158 -12.41 -19.72 -0.61
N SER A 159 -11.21 -19.50 -1.15
CA SER A 159 -10.42 -20.57 -1.77
C SER A 159 -10.10 -21.69 -0.76
N THR A 160 -10.66 -22.87 -1.01
CA THR A 160 -10.43 -24.07 -0.16
C THR A 160 -8.96 -24.49 -0.17
N MET A 161 -8.26 -24.34 -1.30
CA MET A 161 -6.85 -24.72 -1.39
C MET A 161 -5.96 -23.76 -0.61
N THR A 162 -6.25 -22.46 -0.67
CA THR A 162 -5.52 -21.44 0.10
C THR A 162 -5.68 -21.68 1.60
N MET A 163 -6.90 -21.89 2.08
CA MET A 163 -7.16 -22.19 3.49
C MET A 163 -6.43 -23.46 3.95
N LYS A 164 -6.44 -24.53 3.15
CA LYS A 164 -5.70 -25.77 3.45
C LYS A 164 -4.19 -25.54 3.50
N THR A 165 -3.66 -24.76 2.57
CA THR A 165 -2.23 -24.43 2.49
C THR A 165 -1.81 -23.63 3.73
N ILE A 166 -2.58 -22.61 4.11
CA ILE A 166 -2.36 -21.81 5.33
C ILE A 166 -2.35 -22.71 6.56
N MET A 167 -3.39 -23.55 6.73
CA MET A 167 -3.46 -24.47 7.88
C MET A 167 -2.25 -25.38 7.96
N SER A 168 -1.73 -25.87 6.83
CA SER A 168 -0.54 -26.73 6.81
C SER A 168 0.74 -26.05 7.33
N LYS A 169 0.75 -24.71 7.45
CA LYS A 169 1.88 -23.95 8.02
C LYS A 169 1.91 -23.93 9.54
N PHE A 170 0.89 -24.47 10.21
CA PHE A 170 0.78 -24.47 11.66
C PHE A 170 0.78 -25.88 12.26
N PRO A 171 1.33 -26.05 13.48
CA PRO A 171 1.36 -27.33 14.17
C PRO A 171 -0.02 -27.95 14.37
N GLN A 172 -0.04 -29.26 14.62
CA GLN A 172 -1.30 -30.00 14.81
C GLN A 172 -2.14 -29.42 15.94
N LYS A 173 -1.52 -29.11 17.08
CA LYS A 173 -2.20 -28.53 18.25
C LYS A 173 -2.92 -27.23 17.91
N THR A 174 -2.27 -26.35 17.14
CA THR A 174 -2.84 -25.07 16.68
C THR A 174 -4.00 -25.31 15.72
N ARG A 175 -3.83 -26.22 14.75
CA ARG A 175 -4.87 -26.57 13.78
C ARG A 175 -6.12 -27.13 14.45
N GLU A 176 -5.95 -27.99 15.45
CA GLU A 176 -7.05 -28.56 16.25
C GLU A 176 -7.81 -27.47 17.00
N LYS A 177 -7.09 -26.57 17.69
CA LYS A 177 -7.71 -25.45 18.41
C LYS A 177 -8.46 -24.49 17.49
N VAL A 178 -7.93 -24.20 16.31
CA VAL A 178 -8.66 -23.43 15.27
C VAL A 178 -9.90 -24.17 14.81
N GLY A 179 -9.82 -25.50 14.66
CA GLY A 179 -10.96 -26.36 14.32
C GLY A 179 -12.08 -26.34 15.36
N GLU A 180 -11.74 -26.30 16.66
CA GLU A 180 -12.72 -26.19 17.76
C GLU A 180 -13.53 -24.88 17.71
N LEU A 181 -12.97 -23.82 17.13
CA LEU A 181 -13.67 -22.53 16.97
C LEU A 181 -14.74 -22.56 15.87
N ARG A 182 -14.72 -23.55 14.97
CA ARG A 182 -15.69 -23.67 13.87
C ARG A 182 -17.00 -24.26 14.37
N ARG A 183 -18.12 -23.62 14.00
CA ARG A 183 -19.47 -24.13 14.22
C ARG A 183 -19.99 -24.91 13.01
N ARG A 184 -21.04 -25.71 13.24
CA ARG A 184 -21.73 -26.44 12.18
C ARG A 184 -22.36 -25.42 11.20
N ASN A 185 -22.06 -25.56 9.91
CA ASN A 185 -22.46 -24.67 8.81
C ASN A 185 -21.70 -23.33 8.69
N ASP A 186 -20.53 -23.21 9.32
CA ASP A 186 -19.68 -22.04 9.11
C ASP A 186 -19.12 -22.02 7.67
N ASN A 187 -19.36 -20.93 6.94
CA ASN A 187 -18.76 -20.65 5.63
C ASN A 187 -17.51 -19.76 5.80
N TRP A 188 -16.56 -20.23 6.59
CA TRP A 188 -15.32 -19.49 6.82
C TRP A 188 -14.57 -19.25 5.53
N ASN A 189 -14.10 -18.03 5.38
CA ASN A 189 -13.13 -17.66 4.37
C ASN A 189 -11.72 -17.55 5.00
N THR A 190 -10.77 -17.08 4.22
CA THR A 190 -9.36 -16.95 4.64
C THR A 190 -9.18 -15.90 5.74
N GLU A 191 -9.93 -14.80 5.75
CA GLU A 191 -9.86 -13.79 6.82
C GLU A 191 -10.36 -14.34 8.16
N ASP A 192 -11.46 -15.11 8.13
CA ASP A 192 -11.98 -15.78 9.32
C ASP A 192 -10.94 -16.76 9.89
N LEU A 193 -10.29 -17.51 9.00
CA LEU A 193 -9.21 -18.43 9.35
C LEU A 193 -8.01 -17.70 9.97
N LEU A 194 -7.54 -16.60 9.37
CA LEU A 194 -6.41 -15.83 9.87
C LEU A 194 -6.71 -15.20 11.22
N SER A 195 -7.95 -14.73 11.43
CA SER A 195 -8.42 -14.20 12.71
C SER A 195 -8.47 -15.28 13.80
N ALA A 196 -8.93 -16.48 13.44
CA ALA A 196 -8.95 -17.62 14.36
C ALA A 196 -7.54 -18.08 14.75
N LEU A 197 -6.60 -18.13 13.79
CA LEU A 197 -5.19 -18.43 14.05
C LEU A 197 -4.57 -17.41 15.00
N ASP A 198 -4.83 -16.11 14.78
CA ASP A 198 -4.33 -15.03 15.65
C ASP A 198 -4.78 -15.23 17.09
N ARG A 199 -6.08 -15.47 17.29
CA ARG A 199 -6.66 -15.73 18.62
C ARG A 199 -6.08 -16.96 19.31
N VAL A 200 -5.85 -18.05 18.57
CA VAL A 200 -5.28 -19.28 19.15
C VAL A 200 -3.81 -19.07 19.54
N ILE A 201 -3.04 -18.35 18.72
CA ILE A 201 -1.64 -18.04 19.03
C ILE A 201 -1.55 -17.08 20.22
N ASP A 202 -2.42 -16.06 20.30
CA ASP A 202 -2.52 -15.19 21.48
C ASP A 202 -2.70 -16.01 22.76
N GLN A 203 -3.59 -17.03 22.73
CA GLN A 203 -3.80 -17.90 23.88
C GLN A 203 -2.57 -18.72 24.24
N PHE A 204 -1.80 -19.18 23.26
CA PHE A 204 -0.59 -19.96 23.51
C PHE A 204 0.53 -19.10 24.12
N GLU A 205 0.70 -17.87 23.65
CA GLU A 205 1.64 -16.90 24.22
C GLU A 205 1.28 -16.60 25.68
N LEU A 206 0.00 -16.34 25.97
CA LEU A 206 -0.46 -16.11 27.35
C LEU A 206 -0.26 -17.31 28.27
N MET A 207 -0.31 -18.55 27.75
CA MET A 207 -0.06 -19.75 28.53
C MET A 207 1.43 -19.95 28.84
N GLU A 208 2.35 -19.60 27.93
CA GLU A 208 3.80 -19.68 28.18
C GLU A 208 4.26 -18.72 29.29
N ASP A 209 3.67 -17.53 29.38
CA ASP A 209 3.97 -16.55 30.44
C ASP A 209 3.54 -17.03 31.85
N THR A 210 2.63 -18.01 31.92
CA THR A 210 2.11 -18.56 33.19
C THR A 210 2.82 -19.83 33.66
N ASP A 211 3.78 -20.36 32.90
CA ASP A 211 4.55 -21.55 33.30
C ASP A 211 5.59 -21.19 34.39
N PRO A 212 5.48 -21.74 35.63
CA PRO A 212 6.45 -21.50 36.71
C PRO A 212 7.88 -21.88 36.33
N THR A 213 8.04 -22.77 35.34
CA THR A 213 9.33 -23.24 34.84
C THR A 213 10.03 -22.18 33.98
N SER A 214 9.26 -21.37 33.24
CA SER A 214 9.75 -20.24 32.44
C SER A 214 10.20 -19.07 33.32
N ILE A 215 9.46 -18.78 34.40
CA ILE A 215 9.81 -17.75 35.40
C ILE A 215 11.14 -18.07 36.10
N ASN A 216 11.38 -19.34 36.43
CA ASN A 216 12.65 -19.77 37.06
C ASN A 216 13.83 -19.76 36.09
N ALA A 217 13.62 -20.08 34.81
CA ALA A 217 14.66 -19.95 33.79
C ALA A 217 15.06 -18.48 33.57
N HIS A 218 14.07 -17.56 33.56
CA HIS A 218 14.34 -16.13 33.39
C HIS A 218 15.04 -15.52 34.61
N ARG A 219 14.70 -15.97 35.83
CA ARG A 219 15.37 -15.55 37.08
C ARG A 219 16.81 -16.09 37.17
N SER A 220 17.03 -17.33 36.76
CA SER A 220 18.37 -17.93 36.71
C SER A 220 19.28 -17.25 35.69
N TYR A 221 18.74 -16.82 34.54
CA TYR A 221 19.49 -16.11 33.49
C TYR A 221 19.86 -14.68 33.93
N LEU A 222 18.95 -13.97 34.61
CA LEU A 222 19.22 -12.63 35.15
C LEU A 222 20.23 -12.67 36.32
N ASP A 223 20.16 -13.67 37.20
CA ASP A 223 21.15 -13.85 38.28
C ASP A 223 22.54 -14.24 37.74
N GLN A 224 22.63 -14.81 36.53
CA GLN A 224 23.90 -15.11 35.86
C GLN A 224 24.52 -13.86 35.23
N CYS A 225 23.72 -13.03 34.55
CA CYS A 225 24.17 -11.75 33.98
C CYS A 225 24.66 -10.75 35.05
N VAL A 226 24.03 -10.71 36.24
CA VAL A 226 24.47 -9.83 37.34
C VAL A 226 25.81 -10.27 37.94
N ARG A 227 26.11 -11.57 37.94
CA ARG A 227 27.40 -12.11 38.42
C ARG A 227 28.54 -11.87 37.43
N GLU A 228 28.25 -11.81 36.14
CA GLU A 228 29.24 -11.59 35.09
C GLU A 228 29.52 -10.09 34.85
N GLY A 229 28.56 -9.20 35.13
CA GLY A 229 28.70 -7.75 35.00
C GLY A 229 29.47 -7.02 36.10
N THR A 230 29.95 -7.71 37.14
CA THR A 230 30.76 -7.11 38.23
C THR A 230 32.26 -7.40 38.11
N LYS A 231 32.70 -7.99 36.98
CA LYS A 231 34.11 -8.17 36.62
C LYS A 231 34.42 -7.47 35.29
N SER A 232 34.39 -6.14 35.28
CA SER A 232 35.20 -5.27 34.40
C SER A 232 35.24 -3.87 34.97
#